data_AF-A0A3S3GH30-F1
#
_entry.id   AF-A0A3S3GH30-F1
#
_cell.length_a   1.000
_cell.length_b   1.000
_cell.length_c   1.000
_cell.angle_alpha   90.00
_cell.angle_beta   90.00
_cell.angle_gamma   90.00
#
_symmetry.space_group_name_H-M   'P 1'
#
loop_
_entity.id
_entity.type
_entity.pdbx_description
1 polymer ?
#
loop_
_entity_poly.entity_id
_entity_poly.type
_entity_poly.pdbx_seq_one_letter_code
_entity_poly.pdbx_strand_id
1 'polypeptide(L)'
;MKLVNDFKNFLSDTVNLNQTRITLLEDRAETINSFLRASDWEPTISTFIEQGSWAHDTIIRPVDGGEFDADLLVRVRPVDGWSAAQYVKDLGRVFLESGRYADKTVVYDYCVTITYADDCKIDIAPLVMDREYRGTLEVCDKRNDKFDESQPIEYTRWMREKNGYSGNNSFRKATRLIKYIRDIKKRFSCQSVLLTTLVGHRIEWFDKDSDGFADTPTALQTIMGRLDDWLQARPDKPGVNNPSLPTEDFADLWNDTQYANFRNFVNKYRKWIDEAIDAETRSDSIEKWRKVFGDDFAKGENVKKAEASAMQQASALLMEGAAHLDSLVDNVIDFGISILPLWFRTPSHLQAPRWQPAEQVSRNVQVFAEYRASQYSGKGHPINSGEALPPRGGLWFDVRVNKFQTVPADCYVRWRITNTGAVAMALKKGRGGFEKPTDGDRRWEALEYRGVHMAEAFIIRRSDDRLVGFSEPFYAVIK
;
A
#
# COMPACT_ATOMS: atom_id res chain seq x y z
N MET A 1 12.59 -16.56 -11.76
CA MET A 1 13.21 -15.26 -11.44
C MET A 1 12.93 -14.86 -9.98
N LYS A 2 13.83 -14.14 -9.29
CA LYS A 2 13.67 -13.80 -7.85
C LYS A 2 12.68 -12.66 -7.55
N LEU A 3 12.59 -11.63 -8.41
CA LEU A 3 11.74 -10.44 -8.23
C LEU A 3 11.95 -9.65 -6.93
N VAL A 4 13.20 -9.49 -6.48
CA VAL A 4 13.56 -8.88 -5.17
C VAL A 4 12.90 -7.51 -4.94
N ASN A 5 12.84 -6.65 -5.96
CA ASN A 5 12.19 -5.33 -5.84
C ASN A 5 10.66 -5.41 -5.70
N ASP A 6 10.01 -6.35 -6.40
CA ASP A 6 8.57 -6.56 -6.26
C ASP A 6 8.23 -7.08 -4.86
N PHE A 7 9.06 -7.97 -4.28
CA PHE A 7 8.95 -8.39 -2.87
C PHE A 7 9.11 -7.24 -1.89
N LYS A 8 10.09 -6.35 -2.12
CA LYS A 8 10.30 -5.16 -1.28
C LYS A 8 9.07 -4.26 -1.29
N ASN A 9 8.52 -3.99 -2.47
CA ASN A 9 7.32 -3.17 -2.62
C ASN A 9 6.11 -3.85 -1.99
N PHE A 10 5.93 -5.15 -2.21
CA PHE A 10 4.82 -5.92 -1.64
C PHE A 10 4.85 -5.94 -0.11
N LEU A 11 6.03 -6.13 0.48
CA LEU A 11 6.20 -6.03 1.93
C LEU A 11 5.84 -4.65 2.44
N SER A 12 6.33 -3.59 1.80
CA SER A 12 6.08 -2.20 2.21
C SER A 12 4.60 -1.82 2.11
N ASP A 13 3.97 -2.15 0.98
CA ASP A 13 2.68 -1.59 0.61
C ASP A 13 1.50 -2.42 1.10
N THR A 14 1.69 -3.73 1.25
CA THR A 14 0.60 -4.69 1.48
C THR A 14 0.79 -5.45 2.79
N VAL A 15 1.97 -6.03 3.04
CA VAL A 15 2.15 -6.99 4.15
C VAL A 15 2.50 -6.31 5.47
N ASN A 16 3.38 -5.31 5.48
CA ASN A 16 3.85 -4.69 6.71
C ASN A 16 2.79 -3.73 7.26
N LEU A 17 2.70 -3.66 8.59
CA LEU A 17 2.04 -2.55 9.26
C LEU A 17 2.81 -1.25 8.93
N ASN A 18 2.11 -0.18 8.58
CA ASN A 18 2.76 1.08 8.21
C ASN A 18 3.41 1.75 9.44
N GLN A 19 4.42 2.59 9.18
CA GLN A 19 5.21 3.21 10.24
C GLN A 19 4.36 4.10 11.17
N THR A 20 3.36 4.81 10.65
CA THR A 20 2.47 5.65 11.46
C THR A 20 1.70 4.83 12.50
N ARG A 21 1.19 3.65 12.12
CA ARG A 21 0.50 2.73 13.03
C ARG A 21 1.44 2.13 14.07
N ILE A 22 2.69 1.84 13.69
CA ILE A 22 3.72 1.35 14.63
C ILE A 22 4.04 2.44 15.67
N THR A 23 4.32 3.67 15.24
CA THR A 23 4.60 4.78 16.16
C THR A 23 3.41 5.07 17.07
N LEU A 24 2.18 5.04 16.55
CA LEU A 24 0.99 5.21 17.36
C LEU A 24 0.79 4.08 18.39
N LEU A 25 1.14 2.84 18.03
CA LEU A 25 1.14 1.70 18.96
C LEU A 25 2.16 1.92 20.08
N GLU A 26 3.38 2.36 19.75
CA GLU A 26 4.45 2.66 20.71
C GLU A 26 4.01 3.77 21.70
N ASP A 27 3.45 4.87 21.19
CA ASP A 27 2.93 5.98 22.02
C ASP A 27 1.81 5.52 22.96
N ARG A 28 0.91 4.64 22.48
CA ARG A 28 -0.16 4.05 23.29
C ARG A 28 0.39 3.15 24.38
N ALA A 29 1.39 2.33 24.08
CA ALA A 29 2.04 1.50 25.08
C ALA A 29 2.73 2.34 26.16
N GLU A 30 3.45 3.41 25.79
CA GLU A 30 4.06 4.32 26.77
C GLU A 30 3.01 5.03 27.65
N THR A 31 1.89 5.40 27.04
CA THR A 31 0.74 5.96 27.74
C THR A 31 0.14 4.97 28.74
N ILE A 32 -0.05 3.71 28.35
CA ILE A 32 -0.54 2.63 29.22
C ILE A 32 0.44 2.41 30.38
N ASN A 33 1.74 2.39 30.10
CA ASN A 33 2.79 2.25 31.12
C ASN A 33 2.69 3.35 32.18
N SER A 34 2.54 4.60 31.73
CA SER A 34 2.43 5.77 32.61
C SER A 34 1.13 5.72 33.44
N PHE A 35 0.02 5.33 32.81
CA PHE A 35 -1.27 5.16 33.49
C PHE A 35 -1.18 4.11 34.61
N LEU A 36 -0.66 2.92 34.32
CA LEU A 36 -0.55 1.85 35.31
C LEU A 36 0.39 2.22 36.46
N ARG A 37 1.51 2.90 36.19
CA ARG A 37 2.42 3.40 37.24
C ARG A 37 1.79 4.43 38.17
N ALA A 38 0.79 5.18 37.69
CA ALA A 38 0.08 6.18 38.48
C ALA A 38 -1.23 5.66 39.10
N SER A 39 -1.60 4.41 38.79
CA SER A 39 -2.82 3.78 39.30
C SER A 39 -2.66 3.25 40.72
N ASP A 40 -3.76 2.79 41.30
CA ASP A 40 -3.84 2.08 42.57
C ASP A 40 -3.69 0.55 42.42
N TRP A 41 -3.13 0.07 41.30
CA TRP A 41 -2.88 -1.36 41.11
C TRP A 41 -1.80 -1.85 42.11
N GLU A 42 -2.18 -2.77 43.00
CA GLU A 42 -1.37 -3.19 44.15
C GLU A 42 0.03 -3.76 43.80
N PRO A 43 0.20 -4.61 42.76
CA PRO A 43 1.50 -5.22 42.50
C PRO A 43 2.58 -4.19 42.15
N THR A 44 3.74 -4.30 42.79
CA THR A 44 4.89 -3.44 42.43
C THR A 44 5.37 -3.77 41.02
N ILE A 45 5.20 -2.81 40.10
CA ILE A 45 5.62 -2.92 38.70
C ILE A 45 7.15 -2.81 38.59
N SER A 46 7.79 -3.89 38.14
CA SER A 46 9.21 -3.91 37.79
C SER A 46 9.45 -3.21 36.44
N THR A 47 8.79 -3.68 35.39
CA THR A 47 8.96 -3.15 34.02
C THR A 47 7.80 -3.58 33.14
N PHE A 48 7.69 -2.94 31.98
CA PHE A 48 6.84 -3.36 30.88
C PHE A 48 7.69 -4.03 29.80
N ILE A 49 7.15 -5.04 29.13
CA ILE A 49 7.85 -5.84 28.14
C ILE A 49 6.95 -6.05 26.94
N GLU A 50 7.38 -5.58 25.77
CA GLU A 50 6.76 -5.94 24.50
C GLU A 50 6.86 -7.45 24.30
N GLN A 51 5.78 -8.06 23.82
CA GLN A 51 5.75 -9.50 23.55
C GLN A 51 5.17 -9.78 22.16
N GLY A 52 5.20 -11.05 21.79
CA GLY A 52 4.52 -11.55 20.61
C GLY A 52 5.06 -10.95 19.32
N SER A 53 4.16 -10.81 18.35
CA SER A 53 4.57 -10.42 17.01
C SER A 53 5.09 -8.99 16.91
N TRP A 54 4.72 -8.13 17.86
CA TRP A 54 5.27 -6.79 17.99
C TRP A 54 6.75 -6.84 18.38
N ALA A 55 7.10 -7.50 19.49
CA ALA A 55 8.48 -7.61 19.96
C ALA A 55 9.44 -8.35 19.00
N HIS A 56 8.88 -9.25 18.17
CA HIS A 56 9.62 -10.02 17.16
C HIS A 56 9.79 -9.26 15.84
N ASP A 57 9.18 -8.07 15.72
CA ASP A 57 9.04 -7.34 14.47
C ASP A 57 8.41 -8.23 13.36
N THR A 58 7.42 -9.04 13.70
CA THR A 58 6.68 -9.89 12.74
C THR A 58 5.20 -9.54 12.66
N ILE A 59 4.79 -8.40 13.22
CA ILE A 59 3.46 -7.84 13.02
C ILE A 59 3.23 -7.57 11.52
N ILE A 60 2.04 -7.94 11.04
CA ILE A 60 1.63 -7.75 9.65
C ILE A 60 0.34 -6.96 9.62
N ARG A 61 0.09 -6.28 8.50
CA ARG A 61 -1.18 -5.62 8.25
C ARG A 61 -2.30 -6.68 8.23
N PRO A 62 -3.40 -6.46 8.95
CA PRO A 62 -4.55 -7.34 8.91
C PRO A 62 -5.10 -7.46 7.49
N VAL A 63 -5.36 -8.69 7.06
CA VAL A 63 -6.06 -8.95 5.79
C VAL A 63 -7.52 -8.51 5.97
N ASP A 64 -8.13 -7.96 4.91
CA ASP A 64 -9.53 -7.49 4.89
C ASP A 64 -9.83 -6.25 5.77
N GLY A 65 -8.80 -5.51 6.19
CA GLY A 65 -8.99 -4.30 7.01
C GLY A 65 -9.39 -4.58 8.46
N GLY A 66 -9.17 -5.80 8.94
CA GLY A 66 -9.42 -6.18 10.33
C GLY A 66 -8.42 -5.59 11.34
N GLU A 67 -8.41 -6.17 12.53
CA GLU A 67 -7.64 -5.68 13.68
C GLU A 67 -6.21 -6.21 13.71
N PHE A 68 -5.29 -5.42 14.27
CA PHE A 68 -3.94 -5.86 14.60
C PHE A 68 -3.72 -5.83 16.12
N ASP A 69 -3.06 -6.89 16.60
CA ASP A 69 -2.86 -7.12 18.02
C ASP A 69 -1.39 -6.87 18.41
N ALA A 70 -1.21 -6.33 19.60
CA ALA A 70 0.07 -6.16 20.25
C ALA A 70 -0.01 -6.63 21.70
N ASP A 71 1.02 -7.34 22.15
CA ASP A 71 1.07 -7.91 23.49
C ASP A 71 2.01 -7.09 24.38
N LEU A 72 1.53 -6.70 25.56
CA LEU A 72 2.28 -5.95 26.56
C LEU A 72 2.25 -6.69 27.89
N LEU A 73 3.40 -7.21 28.32
CA LEU A 73 3.53 -7.82 29.64
C LEU A 73 3.86 -6.77 30.69
N VAL A 74 3.16 -6.82 31.81
CA VAL A 74 3.45 -6.00 32.99
C VAL A 74 4.15 -6.88 34.01
N ARG A 75 5.47 -6.79 34.08
CA ARG A 75 6.27 -7.61 35.01
C ARG A 75 6.17 -7.06 36.42
N VAL A 76 5.66 -7.85 37.36
CA VAL A 76 5.31 -7.44 38.71
C VAL A 76 5.84 -8.39 39.78
N ARG A 77 6.08 -7.87 40.99
CA ARG A 77 6.39 -8.70 42.16
C ARG A 77 5.14 -9.40 42.73
N PRO A 78 5.31 -10.52 43.44
CA PRO A 78 4.20 -11.19 44.11
C PRO A 78 3.59 -10.29 45.18
N VAL A 79 2.27 -10.36 45.32
CA VAL A 79 1.49 -9.76 46.40
C VAL A 79 1.05 -10.89 47.31
N ASP A 80 1.26 -10.73 48.62
CA ASP A 80 0.94 -11.77 49.57
C ASP A 80 -0.57 -12.07 49.58
N GLY A 81 -0.92 -13.36 49.58
CA GLY A 81 -2.30 -13.84 49.53
C GLY A 81 -3.02 -13.67 48.18
N TRP A 82 -2.40 -13.11 47.13
CA TRP A 82 -3.04 -13.00 45.82
C TRP A 82 -3.02 -14.32 45.04
N SER A 83 -4.17 -14.67 44.47
CA SER A 83 -4.29 -15.75 43.49
C SER A 83 -4.01 -15.26 42.07
N ALA A 84 -3.80 -16.16 41.11
CA ALA A 84 -3.56 -15.79 39.71
C ALA A 84 -4.73 -14.99 39.13
N ALA A 85 -5.97 -15.40 39.44
CA ALA A 85 -7.17 -14.67 39.01
C ALA A 85 -7.25 -13.26 39.59
N GLN A 86 -6.73 -13.04 40.80
CA GLN A 86 -6.75 -11.72 41.42
C GLN A 86 -5.90 -10.72 40.62
N TYR A 87 -4.74 -11.12 40.09
CA TYR A 87 -3.90 -10.25 39.25
C TYR A 87 -4.65 -9.71 38.04
N VAL A 88 -5.33 -10.58 37.29
CA VAL A 88 -6.05 -10.19 36.07
C VAL A 88 -7.32 -9.40 36.40
N LYS A 89 -8.06 -9.80 37.43
CA LYS A 89 -9.27 -9.10 37.87
C LYS A 89 -8.98 -7.69 38.36
N ASP A 90 -7.95 -7.53 39.18
CA ASP A 90 -7.60 -6.21 39.73
C ASP A 90 -7.00 -5.29 38.66
N LEU A 91 -6.20 -5.83 37.74
CA LEU A 91 -5.77 -5.09 36.55
C LEU A 91 -6.97 -4.64 35.71
N GLY A 92 -7.96 -5.53 35.52
CA GLY A 92 -9.21 -5.22 34.84
C GLY A 92 -10.00 -4.11 35.53
N ARG A 93 -10.09 -4.15 36.87
CA ARG A 93 -10.72 -3.10 37.68
C ARG A 93 -10.10 -1.73 37.40
N VAL A 94 -8.77 -1.63 37.45
CA VAL A 94 -8.03 -0.38 37.22
C VAL A 94 -8.39 0.24 35.86
N PHE A 95 -8.50 -0.57 34.80
CA PHE A 95 -8.89 -0.08 33.48
C PHE A 95 -10.39 0.22 33.36
N LEU A 96 -11.27 -0.59 33.96
CA LEU A 96 -12.73 -0.43 33.90
C LEU A 96 -13.24 0.76 34.74
N GLU A 97 -12.52 1.14 35.80
CA GLU A 97 -12.84 2.31 36.63
C GLU A 97 -12.22 3.61 36.07
N SER A 98 -11.36 3.49 35.06
CA SER A 98 -10.69 4.64 34.42
C SER A 98 -11.61 5.35 33.45
N GLY A 99 -11.81 6.66 33.65
CA GLY A 99 -12.49 7.52 32.67
C GLY A 99 -11.83 7.56 31.29
N ARG A 100 -10.55 7.12 31.16
CA ARG A 100 -9.82 7.09 29.89
C ARG A 100 -10.01 5.79 29.11
N TYR A 101 -10.18 4.65 29.78
CA TYR A 101 -10.10 3.33 29.16
C TYR A 101 -11.37 2.46 29.31
N ALA A 102 -12.27 2.80 30.24
CA ALA A 102 -13.41 1.95 30.59
C ALA A 102 -14.24 1.50 29.38
N ASP A 103 -14.51 2.42 28.45
CA ASP A 103 -15.35 2.21 27.27
C ASP A 103 -14.75 1.27 26.21
N LYS A 104 -13.45 0.97 26.31
CA LYS A 104 -12.69 0.15 25.35
C LYS A 104 -11.95 -1.02 25.99
N THR A 105 -12.28 -1.34 27.23
CA THR A 105 -11.63 -2.40 28.00
C THR A 105 -12.43 -3.69 27.97
N VAL A 106 -11.76 -4.80 27.70
CA VAL A 106 -12.31 -6.16 27.86
C VAL A 106 -11.35 -7.00 28.70
N VAL A 107 -11.87 -7.74 29.68
CA VAL A 107 -11.05 -8.58 30.58
C VAL A 107 -11.12 -10.04 30.16
N TYR A 108 -10.03 -10.56 29.60
CA TYR A 108 -9.88 -11.97 29.20
C TYR A 108 -9.24 -12.81 30.32
N ASP A 109 -8.96 -14.07 30.04
CA ASP A 109 -8.48 -15.02 31.05
C ASP A 109 -7.03 -14.76 31.46
N TYR A 110 -6.17 -14.33 30.52
CA TYR A 110 -4.77 -14.03 30.80
C TYR A 110 -4.43 -12.53 30.78
N CYS A 111 -5.32 -11.68 30.25
CA CYS A 111 -5.01 -10.29 29.97
C CYS A 111 -6.23 -9.37 30.07
N VAL A 112 -5.95 -8.07 30.04
CA VAL A 112 -6.90 -7.00 29.79
C VAL A 112 -6.61 -6.40 28.42
N THR A 113 -7.59 -6.42 27.52
CA THR A 113 -7.46 -5.91 26.16
C THR A 113 -8.04 -4.51 26.08
N ILE A 114 -7.26 -3.58 25.51
CA ILE A 114 -7.73 -2.25 25.11
C ILE A 114 -7.92 -2.22 23.60
N THR A 115 -9.15 -1.96 23.14
CA THR A 115 -9.49 -1.89 21.71
C THR A 115 -9.68 -0.45 21.24
N TYR A 116 -8.80 0.05 20.39
CA TYR A 116 -8.88 1.41 19.85
C TYR A 116 -9.74 1.46 18.58
N ALA A 117 -10.28 2.64 18.26
CA ALA A 117 -11.17 2.86 17.12
C ALA A 117 -10.53 2.66 15.73
N ASP A 118 -9.20 2.56 15.67
CA ASP A 118 -8.42 2.26 14.46
C ASP A 118 -8.02 0.79 14.36
N ASP A 119 -8.81 -0.09 14.98
CA ASP A 119 -8.68 -1.55 14.95
C ASP A 119 -7.35 -2.05 15.56
N CYS A 120 -6.73 -1.26 16.43
CA CYS A 120 -5.57 -1.64 17.22
C CYS A 120 -6.01 -2.24 18.55
N LYS A 121 -5.53 -3.45 18.87
CA LYS A 121 -5.73 -4.08 20.17
C LYS A 121 -4.41 -4.20 20.91
N ILE A 122 -4.43 -3.86 22.20
CA ILE A 122 -3.28 -4.05 23.09
C ILE A 122 -3.72 -4.97 24.23
N ASP A 123 -3.15 -6.17 24.25
CA ASP A 123 -3.37 -7.17 25.28
C ASP A 123 -2.36 -6.98 26.41
N ILE A 124 -2.85 -6.60 27.59
CA ILE A 124 -2.05 -6.24 28.75
C ILE A 124 -2.12 -7.37 29.77
N ALA A 125 -1.04 -8.13 29.93
CA ALA A 125 -1.04 -9.31 30.79
C ALA A 125 -0.08 -9.14 31.98
N PRO A 126 -0.50 -9.48 33.21
CA PRO A 126 0.42 -9.54 34.35
C PRO A 126 1.41 -10.70 34.16
N LEU A 127 2.69 -10.42 34.42
CA LEU A 127 3.78 -11.40 34.45
C LEU A 127 4.41 -11.38 35.84
N VAL A 128 4.07 -12.33 36.69
CA VAL A 128 4.57 -12.39 38.06
C VAL A 128 5.98 -12.95 38.05
N MET A 129 6.91 -12.22 38.68
CA MET A 129 8.31 -12.65 38.80
C MET A 129 8.63 -13.11 40.22
N ASP A 130 9.54 -14.08 40.35
CA ASP A 130 10.13 -14.51 41.63
C ASP A 130 9.13 -15.02 42.70
N ARG A 131 7.94 -15.52 42.29
CA ARG A 131 6.91 -16.00 43.24
C ARG A 131 7.29 -17.31 43.92
N GLU A 132 7.73 -18.30 43.14
CA GLU A 132 8.16 -19.62 43.62
C GLU A 132 9.65 -19.62 43.99
N TYR A 133 10.51 -19.10 43.11
CA TYR A 133 11.93 -18.92 43.35
C TYR A 133 12.51 -17.82 42.45
N ARG A 134 13.68 -17.29 42.81
CA ARG A 134 14.33 -16.22 42.05
C ARG A 134 14.60 -16.64 40.60
N GLY A 135 14.07 -15.88 39.66
CA GLY A 135 14.17 -16.09 38.22
C GLY A 135 12.90 -16.63 37.57
N THR A 136 11.89 -17.08 38.33
CA THR A 136 10.64 -17.55 37.73
C THR A 136 9.86 -16.40 37.11
N LEU A 137 9.17 -16.72 36.01
CA LEU A 137 8.21 -15.85 35.36
C LEU A 137 6.94 -16.66 35.13
N GLU A 138 5.81 -16.14 35.58
CA GLU A 138 4.53 -16.82 35.49
C GLU A 138 3.47 -15.88 34.91
N VAL A 139 2.69 -16.36 33.94
CA VAL A 139 1.47 -15.69 33.50
C VAL A 139 0.30 -16.15 34.36
N CYS A 140 -0.72 -15.31 34.50
CA CYS A 140 -1.85 -15.59 35.37
C CYS A 140 -3.06 -16.08 34.57
N ASP A 141 -3.48 -17.33 34.76
CA ASP A 141 -4.74 -17.85 34.24
C ASP A 141 -5.88 -17.55 35.22
N LYS A 142 -6.70 -16.55 34.89
CA LYS A 142 -7.87 -16.16 35.68
C LYS A 142 -8.95 -17.23 35.74
N ARG A 143 -9.09 -18.02 34.67
CA ARG A 143 -10.18 -18.99 34.56
C ARG A 143 -9.93 -20.20 35.45
N ASN A 144 -8.71 -20.70 35.45
CA ASN A 144 -8.31 -21.85 36.26
C ASN A 144 -7.66 -21.47 37.60
N ASP A 145 -7.52 -20.16 37.86
CA ASP A 145 -6.86 -19.59 39.04
C ASP A 145 -5.45 -20.16 39.26
N LYS A 146 -4.69 -20.23 38.17
CA LYS A 146 -3.40 -20.91 38.09
C LYS A 146 -2.30 -19.97 37.60
N PHE A 147 -1.13 -20.08 38.22
CA PHE A 147 0.10 -19.50 37.69
C PHE A 147 0.72 -20.49 36.71
N ASP A 148 0.86 -20.08 35.45
CA ASP A 148 1.52 -20.87 34.41
C ASP A 148 2.94 -20.37 34.21
N GLU A 149 3.93 -21.24 34.40
CA GLU A 149 5.32 -20.93 34.09
C GLU A 149 5.45 -20.52 32.62
N SER A 150 6.23 -19.46 32.37
CA SER A 150 6.44 -18.92 31.04
C SER A 150 7.85 -18.39 30.86
N GLN A 151 8.32 -18.29 29.61
CA GLN A 151 9.64 -17.74 29.28
C GLN A 151 9.56 -16.75 28.09
N PRO A 152 8.71 -15.71 28.16
CA PRO A 152 8.42 -14.85 27.00
C PRO A 152 9.61 -13.97 26.58
N ILE A 153 10.45 -13.58 27.55
CA ILE A 153 11.66 -12.79 27.32
C ILE A 153 12.69 -13.60 26.54
N GLU A 154 12.91 -14.85 26.97
CA GLU A 154 13.86 -15.77 26.35
C GLU A 154 13.37 -16.23 24.97
N TYR A 155 12.07 -16.49 24.80
CA TYR A 155 11.51 -16.80 23.49
C TYR A 155 11.69 -15.65 22.50
N THR A 156 11.49 -14.41 22.96
CA THR A 156 11.76 -13.21 22.16
C THR A 156 13.23 -13.06 21.81
N ARG A 157 14.14 -13.38 22.75
CA ARG A 157 15.59 -13.40 22.48
C ARG A 157 15.93 -14.45 21.42
N TRP A 158 15.41 -15.66 21.56
CA TRP A 158 15.59 -16.75 20.60
C TRP A 158 15.11 -16.35 19.20
N MET A 159 13.93 -15.75 19.06
CA MET A 159 13.45 -15.25 17.77
C MET A 159 14.35 -14.16 17.16
N ARG A 160 14.86 -13.23 17.98
CA ARG A 160 15.80 -12.19 17.52
C ARG A 160 17.14 -12.79 17.09
N GLU A 161 17.64 -13.78 17.82
CA GLU A 161 18.84 -14.54 17.48
C GLU A 161 18.67 -15.28 16.15
N LYS A 162 17.56 -16.01 15.96
CA LYS A 162 17.23 -16.67 14.68
C LYS A 162 17.19 -15.69 13.52
N ASN A 163 16.65 -14.48 13.70
CA ASN A 163 16.72 -13.45 12.67
C ASN A 163 18.16 -12.97 12.39
N GLY A 164 19.01 -12.89 13.43
CA GLY A 164 20.42 -12.50 13.33
C GLY A 164 21.28 -13.47 12.52
N TYR A 165 20.79 -14.67 12.25
CA TYR A 165 21.41 -15.65 11.33
C TYR A 165 21.11 -15.38 9.86
N SER A 166 20.32 -14.34 9.54
CA SER A 166 19.99 -13.96 8.17
C SER A 166 20.55 -12.59 7.80
N GLY A 167 20.98 -12.42 6.56
CA GLY A 167 21.36 -11.11 6.02
C GLY A 167 20.14 -10.22 5.79
N ASN A 168 20.28 -8.91 6.00
CA ASN A 168 19.25 -7.90 5.69
C ASN A 168 17.86 -8.18 6.30
N ASN A 169 17.78 -8.86 7.44
CA ASN A 169 16.53 -9.32 8.08
C ASN A 169 15.64 -10.17 7.15
N SER A 170 16.25 -10.95 6.24
CA SER A 170 15.51 -11.77 5.27
C SER A 170 14.66 -12.84 5.95
N PHE A 171 15.11 -13.41 7.08
CA PHE A 171 14.31 -14.33 7.90
C PHE A 171 13.03 -13.67 8.40
N ARG A 172 13.12 -12.52 9.08
CA ARG A 172 11.94 -11.78 9.56
C ARG A 172 10.96 -11.44 8.44
N LYS A 173 11.48 -11.00 7.28
CA LYS A 173 10.66 -10.69 6.10
C LYS A 173 9.95 -11.93 5.56
N ALA A 174 10.64 -13.06 5.47
CA ALA A 174 10.04 -14.34 5.08
C ALA A 174 9.00 -14.81 6.10
N THR A 175 9.26 -14.68 7.40
CA THR A 175 8.28 -14.99 8.46
C THR A 175 7.00 -14.16 8.31
N ARG A 176 7.11 -12.85 8.02
CA ARG A 176 5.94 -12.01 7.71
C ARG A 176 5.17 -12.50 6.48
N LEU A 177 5.87 -12.90 5.41
CA LEU A 177 5.25 -13.44 4.20
C LEU A 177 4.54 -14.78 4.47
N ILE A 178 5.10 -15.66 5.29
CA ILE A 178 4.47 -16.94 5.66
C ILE A 178 3.21 -16.70 6.52
N LYS A 179 3.27 -15.76 7.48
CA LYS A 179 2.08 -15.32 8.22
C LYS A 179 1.01 -14.76 7.28
N TYR A 180 1.41 -13.93 6.31
CA TYR A 180 0.51 -13.37 5.32
C TYR A 180 -0.13 -14.46 4.44
N ILE A 181 0.62 -15.49 4.01
CA ILE A 181 0.05 -16.66 3.29
C ILE A 181 -1.02 -17.34 4.15
N ARG A 182 -0.76 -17.58 5.44
CA ARG A 182 -1.73 -18.17 6.37
C ARG A 182 -3.01 -17.32 6.43
N ASP A 183 -2.88 -16.00 6.53
CA ASP A 183 -4.01 -15.08 6.72
C ASP A 183 -4.85 -14.86 5.45
N ILE A 184 -4.24 -14.82 4.26
CA ILE A 184 -5.00 -14.67 3.00
C ILE A 184 -5.62 -15.99 2.54
N LYS A 185 -4.94 -17.12 2.77
CA LYS A 185 -5.39 -18.41 2.22
C LYS A 185 -6.43 -19.06 3.13
N LYS A 186 -6.32 -18.89 4.45
CA LYS A 186 -7.23 -19.47 5.46
C LYS A 186 -7.48 -20.97 5.23
N ARG A 187 -6.47 -21.69 4.73
CA ARG A 187 -6.57 -23.13 4.36
C ARG A 187 -6.13 -24.08 5.46
N PHE A 188 -5.39 -23.60 6.44
CA PHE A 188 -5.00 -24.34 7.63
C PHE A 188 -5.12 -23.43 8.86
N SER A 189 -5.28 -24.04 10.03
CA SER A 189 -5.19 -23.34 11.32
C SER A 189 -3.80 -23.55 11.90
N CYS A 190 -3.09 -22.47 12.20
CA CYS A 190 -1.83 -22.50 12.92
C CYS A 190 -1.66 -21.18 13.65
N GLN A 191 -1.63 -21.25 14.98
CA GLN A 191 -1.39 -20.10 15.85
C GLN A 191 0.00 -19.52 15.57
N SER A 192 0.13 -18.21 15.76
CA SER A 192 1.36 -17.49 15.39
C SER A 192 2.60 -18.04 16.12
N VAL A 193 2.50 -18.37 17.41
CA VAL A 193 3.64 -18.88 18.20
C VAL A 193 4.15 -20.22 17.66
N LEU A 194 3.25 -21.14 17.32
CA LEU A 194 3.59 -22.43 16.71
C LEU A 194 4.20 -22.24 15.32
N LEU A 195 3.59 -21.39 14.49
CA LEU A 195 4.08 -21.10 13.14
C LEU A 195 5.48 -20.50 13.18
N THR A 196 5.72 -19.51 14.03
CA THR A 196 7.01 -18.83 14.12
C THR A 196 8.07 -19.72 14.78
N THR A 197 7.71 -20.60 15.72
CA THR A 197 8.62 -21.61 16.27
C THR A 197 9.08 -22.58 15.16
N LEU A 198 8.13 -23.14 14.39
CA LEU A 198 8.44 -24.04 13.28
C LEU A 198 9.36 -23.37 12.25
N VAL A 199 9.05 -22.13 11.87
CA VAL A 199 9.86 -21.32 10.95
C VAL A 199 11.24 -21.01 11.55
N GLY A 200 11.32 -20.65 12.83
CA GLY A 200 12.58 -20.37 13.54
C GLY A 200 13.52 -21.55 13.61
N HIS A 201 13.00 -22.78 13.67
CA HIS A 201 13.82 -23.99 13.53
C HIS A 201 14.34 -24.26 12.11
N ARG A 202 13.97 -23.46 11.10
CA ARG A 202 14.44 -23.64 9.71
C ARG A 202 15.67 -22.81 9.34
N ILE A 203 16.20 -22.04 10.30
CA ILE A 203 17.43 -21.28 10.14
C ILE A 203 18.40 -21.61 11.27
N GLU A 204 19.67 -21.75 10.92
CA GLU A 204 20.76 -22.06 11.83
C GLU A 204 21.87 -21.03 11.74
N TRP A 205 22.74 -20.98 12.76
CA TRP A 205 23.80 -19.97 12.85
C TRP A 205 24.77 -19.99 11.67
N PHE A 206 24.99 -21.16 11.06
CA PHE A 206 25.84 -21.34 9.88
C PHE A 206 25.17 -20.93 8.56
N ASP A 207 23.89 -20.53 8.58
CA ASP A 207 23.22 -19.93 7.41
C ASP A 207 23.58 -18.45 7.23
N LYS A 208 24.27 -17.85 8.21
CA LYS A 208 24.68 -16.45 8.14
C LYS A 208 25.54 -16.24 6.90
N ASP A 209 25.14 -15.23 6.11
CA ASP A 209 25.77 -14.85 4.83
C ASP A 209 25.71 -15.95 3.74
N SER A 210 24.89 -16.99 3.92
CA SER A 210 24.63 -17.99 2.87
C SER A 210 23.72 -17.47 1.75
N ASP A 211 23.86 -18.06 0.56
CA ASP A 211 23.00 -17.76 -0.59
C ASP A 211 21.51 -17.99 -0.29
N GLY A 212 21.21 -18.98 0.55
CA GLY A 212 19.86 -19.34 0.96
C GLY A 212 19.10 -18.24 1.71
N PHE A 213 19.82 -17.24 2.25
CA PHE A 213 19.27 -16.13 3.02
C PHE A 213 19.74 -14.76 2.52
N ALA A 214 20.35 -14.68 1.33
CA ALA A 214 20.90 -13.45 0.77
C ALA A 214 19.82 -12.37 0.49
N ASP A 215 18.61 -12.80 0.14
CA ASP A 215 17.48 -11.92 -0.17
C ASP A 215 16.15 -12.54 0.28
N THR A 216 15.08 -11.72 0.33
CA THR A 216 13.75 -12.13 0.80
C THR A 216 13.16 -13.33 0.03
N PRO A 217 13.06 -13.33 -1.32
CA PRO A 217 12.45 -14.46 -2.03
C PRO A 217 13.25 -15.76 -1.84
N THR A 218 14.58 -15.69 -1.81
CA THR A 218 15.43 -16.87 -1.58
C THR A 218 15.27 -17.37 -0.14
N ALA A 219 15.24 -16.48 0.86
CA ALA A 219 14.98 -16.86 2.26
C ALA A 219 13.61 -17.52 2.43
N LEU A 220 12.57 -16.99 1.79
CA LEU A 220 11.24 -17.60 1.78
C LEU A 220 11.27 -19.01 1.19
N GLN A 221 11.93 -19.20 0.04
CA GLN A 221 12.10 -20.50 -0.59
C GLN A 221 12.80 -21.47 0.36
N THR A 222 13.98 -21.09 0.87
CA THR A 222 14.79 -21.91 1.78
C THR A 222 14.01 -22.34 3.01
N ILE A 223 13.36 -21.40 3.70
CA ILE A 223 12.55 -21.69 4.90
C ILE A 223 11.40 -22.63 4.57
N MET A 224 10.63 -22.34 3.51
CA MET A 224 9.48 -23.15 3.12
C MET A 224 9.88 -24.56 2.67
N GLY A 225 11.06 -24.72 2.06
CA GLY A 225 11.61 -26.03 1.70
C GLY A 225 11.96 -26.84 2.93
N ARG A 226 12.80 -26.27 3.80
CA ARG A 226 13.21 -26.94 5.04
C ARG A 226 12.04 -27.23 5.98
N LEU A 227 10.98 -26.43 5.92
CA LEU A 227 9.72 -26.67 6.63
C LEU A 227 8.96 -27.84 6.01
N ASP A 228 8.78 -27.82 4.69
CA ASP A 228 8.11 -28.92 4.00
C ASP A 228 8.86 -30.24 4.20
N ASP A 229 10.17 -30.30 3.98
CA ASP A 229 10.98 -31.51 4.16
C ASP A 229 10.81 -32.11 5.57
N TRP A 230 10.83 -31.26 6.60
CA TRP A 230 10.67 -31.68 7.98
C TRP A 230 9.28 -32.20 8.29
N LEU A 231 8.24 -31.56 7.73
CA LEU A 231 6.86 -32.02 7.82
C LEU A 231 6.65 -33.31 7.02
N GLN A 232 7.21 -33.43 5.81
CA GLN A 232 7.02 -34.61 4.98
C GLN A 232 7.64 -35.86 5.62
N ALA A 233 8.79 -35.70 6.31
CA ALA A 233 9.44 -36.76 7.08
C ALA A 233 8.68 -37.19 8.34
N ARG A 234 7.61 -36.49 8.72
CA ARG A 234 6.78 -36.74 9.92
C ARG A 234 5.32 -36.93 9.48
N PRO A 235 4.89 -38.16 9.17
CA PRO A 235 3.49 -38.40 8.83
C PRO A 235 2.56 -38.14 10.03
N ASP A 236 3.03 -38.41 11.24
CA ASP A 236 2.30 -38.24 12.49
C ASP A 236 2.68 -36.92 13.19
N LYS A 237 1.76 -36.38 14.01
CA LYS A 237 1.93 -35.10 14.71
C LYS A 237 3.17 -35.15 15.62
N PRO A 238 4.21 -34.34 15.37
CA PRO A 238 5.38 -34.27 16.22
C PRO A 238 5.17 -33.31 17.39
N GLY A 239 6.00 -33.43 18.43
CA GLY A 239 6.15 -32.37 19.42
C GLY A 239 6.90 -31.17 18.84
N VAL A 240 6.51 -29.97 19.28
CA VAL A 240 7.12 -28.68 18.93
C VAL A 240 7.28 -27.86 20.21
N ASN A 241 8.30 -28.21 20.99
CA ASN A 241 8.52 -27.59 22.29
C ASN A 241 8.92 -26.13 22.18
N ASN A 242 8.51 -25.32 23.16
CA ASN A 242 9.00 -23.97 23.32
C ASN A 242 10.54 -24.00 23.51
N PRO A 243 11.33 -23.34 22.64
CA PRO A 243 12.79 -23.37 22.70
C PRO A 243 13.36 -22.73 23.96
N SER A 244 12.54 -21.98 24.70
CA SER A 244 12.91 -21.34 25.96
C SER A 244 12.23 -21.95 27.18
N LEU A 245 11.25 -22.83 27.00
CA LEU A 245 10.58 -23.59 28.06
C LEU A 245 10.25 -25.01 27.55
N PRO A 246 11.23 -25.94 27.54
CA PRO A 246 11.06 -27.23 26.85
C PRO A 246 9.94 -28.13 27.36
N THR A 247 9.37 -27.82 28.53
CA THR A 247 8.20 -28.48 29.13
C THR A 247 6.88 -28.06 28.48
N GLU A 248 6.85 -26.94 27.76
CA GLU A 248 5.69 -26.46 27.00
C GLU A 248 5.77 -26.97 25.55
N ASP A 249 4.77 -27.72 25.09
CA ASP A 249 4.68 -28.21 23.71
C ASP A 249 3.64 -27.41 22.91
N PHE A 250 4.09 -26.58 21.98
CA PHE A 250 3.18 -25.82 21.12
C PHE A 250 2.41 -26.69 20.13
N ALA A 251 2.82 -27.94 19.90
CA ALA A 251 2.05 -28.88 19.07
C ALA A 251 0.72 -29.31 19.72
N ASP A 252 0.51 -29.03 21.01
CA ASP A 252 -0.78 -29.22 21.69
C ASP A 252 -1.88 -28.29 21.14
N LEU A 253 -1.49 -27.22 20.45
CA LEU A 253 -2.40 -26.34 19.72
C LEU A 253 -3.03 -27.01 18.47
N TRP A 254 -2.55 -28.20 18.11
CA TRP A 254 -3.08 -29.01 17.01
C TRP A 254 -3.65 -30.34 17.49
N ASN A 255 -4.76 -30.72 16.84
CA ASN A 255 -5.10 -32.13 16.66
C ASN A 255 -4.48 -32.70 15.38
N ASP A 256 -4.52 -34.02 15.22
CA ASP A 256 -3.90 -34.72 14.09
C ASP A 256 -4.44 -34.26 12.72
N THR A 257 -5.72 -33.95 12.62
CA THR A 257 -6.35 -33.44 11.39
C THR A 257 -5.81 -32.06 11.02
N GLN A 258 -5.67 -31.16 12.00
CA GLN A 258 -5.10 -29.83 11.79
C GLN A 258 -3.63 -29.93 11.35
N TYR A 259 -2.85 -30.81 11.98
CA TYR A 259 -1.47 -31.08 11.60
C TYR A 259 -1.36 -31.62 10.16
N ALA A 260 -2.11 -32.67 9.83
CA ALA A 260 -2.11 -33.26 8.48
C ALA A 260 -2.49 -32.23 7.42
N ASN A 261 -3.46 -31.37 7.71
CA ASN A 261 -3.87 -30.29 6.83
C ASN A 261 -2.77 -29.23 6.65
N PHE A 262 -2.12 -28.80 7.73
CA PHE A 262 -0.97 -27.89 7.68
C PHE A 262 0.15 -28.48 6.81
N ARG A 263 0.54 -29.74 7.05
CA ARG A 263 1.55 -30.48 6.27
C ARG A 263 1.24 -30.51 4.78
N ASN A 264 -0.01 -30.81 4.41
CA ASN A 264 -0.43 -30.87 3.00
C ASN A 264 -0.38 -29.50 2.31
N PHE A 265 -0.82 -28.43 3.00
CA PHE A 265 -0.80 -27.10 2.41
C PHE A 265 0.60 -26.49 2.35
N VAL A 266 1.49 -26.77 3.31
CA VAL A 266 2.90 -26.38 3.21
C VAL A 266 3.56 -27.04 2.00
N ASN A 267 3.33 -28.34 1.75
CA ASN A 267 3.83 -29.02 0.55
C ASN A 267 3.35 -28.38 -0.74
N LYS A 268 2.06 -28.03 -0.78
CA LYS A 268 1.46 -27.35 -1.92
C LYS A 268 2.06 -25.97 -2.14
N TYR A 269 2.24 -25.18 -1.08
CA TYR A 269 2.79 -23.83 -1.18
C TYR A 269 4.28 -23.83 -1.52
N ARG A 270 5.04 -24.80 -1.02
CA ARG A 270 6.44 -25.01 -1.41
C ARG A 270 6.57 -25.19 -2.93
N LYS A 271 5.74 -26.05 -3.54
CA LYS A 271 5.74 -26.24 -5.01
C LYS A 271 5.44 -24.95 -5.77
N TRP A 272 4.46 -24.16 -5.33
CA TRP A 272 4.14 -22.89 -5.98
C TRP A 272 5.26 -21.85 -5.87
N ILE A 273 5.96 -21.82 -4.72
CA ILE A 273 7.11 -20.94 -4.51
C ILE A 273 8.26 -21.33 -5.43
N ASP A 274 8.56 -22.63 -5.55
CA ASP A 274 9.59 -23.14 -6.45
C ASP A 274 9.26 -22.82 -7.91
N GLU A 275 8.04 -23.12 -8.36
CA GLU A 275 7.57 -22.78 -9.72
C GLU A 275 7.74 -21.28 -10.03
N ALA A 276 7.45 -20.40 -9.06
CA ALA A 276 7.55 -18.94 -9.23
C ALA A 276 9.00 -18.46 -9.33
N ILE A 277 9.92 -19.08 -8.57
CA ILE A 277 11.35 -18.79 -8.59
C ILE A 277 12.03 -19.38 -9.82
N ASP A 278 11.57 -20.53 -10.33
CA ASP A 278 12.15 -21.19 -11.48
C ASP A 278 11.58 -20.69 -12.82
N ALA A 279 10.53 -19.85 -12.76
CA ALA A 279 9.95 -19.21 -13.94
C ALA A 279 11.00 -18.46 -14.78
N GLU A 280 10.96 -18.68 -16.10
CA GLU A 280 11.93 -18.16 -17.07
C GLU A 280 11.72 -16.67 -17.37
N THR A 281 10.46 -16.22 -17.37
CA THR A 281 10.11 -14.84 -17.69
C THR A 281 9.55 -14.11 -16.49
N ARG A 282 9.69 -12.78 -16.48
CA ARG A 282 9.19 -11.94 -15.39
C ARG A 282 7.67 -12.02 -15.27
N SER A 283 6.96 -12.02 -16.40
CA SER A 283 5.49 -12.08 -16.42
C SER A 283 4.98 -13.39 -15.82
N ASP A 284 5.56 -14.52 -16.23
CA ASP A 284 5.22 -15.84 -15.69
C ASP A 284 5.54 -15.95 -14.20
N SER A 285 6.71 -15.45 -13.77
CA SER A 285 7.09 -15.41 -12.35
C SER A 285 6.07 -14.60 -11.52
N ILE A 286 5.62 -13.45 -12.00
CA ILE A 286 4.59 -12.65 -11.32
C ILE A 286 3.27 -13.41 -11.20
N GLU A 287 2.81 -14.05 -12.27
CA GLU A 287 1.56 -14.81 -12.25
C GLU A 287 1.60 -15.95 -11.23
N LYS A 288 2.73 -16.67 -11.16
CA LYS A 288 2.94 -17.73 -10.17
C LYS A 288 3.06 -17.17 -8.75
N TRP A 289 3.72 -16.04 -8.55
CA TRP A 289 3.74 -15.38 -7.23
C TRP A 289 2.36 -14.87 -6.79
N ARG A 290 1.51 -14.42 -7.71
CA ARG A 290 0.11 -14.06 -7.42
C ARG A 290 -0.73 -15.26 -7.01
N LYS A 291 -0.41 -16.46 -7.52
CA LYS A 291 -1.02 -17.71 -7.00
C LYS A 291 -0.68 -17.91 -5.52
N VAL A 292 0.52 -17.55 -5.08
CA VAL A 292 0.95 -17.63 -3.67
C VAL A 292 0.35 -16.50 -2.84
N PHE A 293 0.45 -15.25 -3.29
CA PHE A 293 0.22 -14.04 -2.49
C PHE A 293 -1.05 -13.24 -2.82
N GLY A 294 -1.76 -13.57 -3.91
CA GLY A 294 -2.87 -12.77 -4.42
C GLY A 294 -2.43 -11.67 -5.39
N ASP A 295 -3.40 -10.96 -5.95
CA ASP A 295 -3.20 -10.03 -7.07
C ASP A 295 -2.47 -8.74 -6.71
N ASP A 296 -2.37 -8.43 -5.40
CA ASP A 296 -1.61 -7.28 -4.89
C ASP A 296 -0.09 -7.43 -5.10
N PHE A 297 0.39 -8.67 -5.29
CA PHE A 297 1.79 -8.88 -5.65
C PHE A 297 2.10 -8.31 -7.04
N ALA A 298 3.09 -7.42 -7.10
CA ALA A 298 3.44 -6.66 -8.31
C ALA A 298 2.26 -5.85 -8.89
N LYS A 299 1.42 -5.22 -8.04
CA LYS A 299 0.27 -4.39 -8.47
C LYS A 299 0.56 -3.34 -9.55
N GLY A 300 1.78 -2.80 -9.60
CA GLY A 300 2.20 -1.84 -10.62
C GLY A 300 2.15 -2.39 -12.06
N GLU A 301 2.21 -3.70 -12.23
CA GLU A 301 2.02 -4.34 -13.54
C GLU A 301 0.57 -4.32 -14.00
N ASN A 302 -0.40 -4.29 -13.08
CA ASN A 302 -1.81 -4.13 -13.43
C ASN A 302 -2.06 -2.72 -13.97
N VAL A 303 -1.44 -1.69 -13.35
CA VAL A 303 -1.53 -0.30 -13.82
C VAL A 303 -0.96 -0.18 -15.23
N LYS A 304 0.25 -0.68 -15.47
CA LYS A 304 0.86 -0.66 -16.81
C LYS A 304 0.05 -1.41 -17.87
N LYS A 305 -0.50 -2.58 -17.52
CA LYS A 305 -1.38 -3.34 -18.43
C LYS A 305 -2.69 -2.58 -18.71
N ALA A 306 -3.27 -1.94 -17.71
CA ALA A 306 -4.47 -1.13 -17.85
C ALA A 306 -4.20 0.11 -18.73
N GLU A 307 -3.10 0.83 -18.50
CA GLU A 307 -2.67 1.95 -19.34
C GLU A 307 -2.43 1.52 -20.80
N ALA A 308 -1.75 0.40 -21.03
CA ALA A 308 -1.52 -0.13 -22.38
C ALA A 308 -2.83 -0.55 -23.08
N SER A 309 -3.75 -1.18 -22.34
CA SER A 309 -5.09 -1.52 -22.85
C SER A 309 -5.91 -0.27 -23.15
N ALA A 310 -5.85 0.75 -22.28
CA ALA A 310 -6.53 2.02 -22.47
C ALA A 310 -5.98 2.76 -23.69
N MET A 311 -4.66 2.73 -23.93
CA MET A 311 -4.03 3.26 -25.14
C MET A 311 -4.53 2.56 -26.41
N GLN A 312 -4.60 1.22 -26.39
CA GLN A 312 -5.11 0.43 -27.52
C GLN A 312 -6.59 0.72 -27.79
N GLN A 313 -7.42 0.76 -26.74
CA GLN A 313 -8.84 1.11 -26.83
C GLN A 313 -9.03 2.54 -27.32
N ALA A 314 -8.29 3.51 -26.79
CA ALA A 314 -8.33 4.90 -27.26
C ALA A 314 -7.99 4.99 -28.76
N SER A 315 -6.97 4.27 -29.22
CA SER A 315 -6.63 4.21 -30.64
C SER A 315 -7.72 3.57 -31.49
N ALA A 316 -8.36 2.50 -31.01
CA ALA A 316 -9.45 1.82 -31.73
C ALA A 316 -10.72 2.70 -31.82
N LEU A 317 -11.14 3.31 -30.70
CA LEU A 317 -12.29 4.21 -30.64
C LEU A 317 -12.12 5.39 -31.60
N LEU A 318 -10.90 5.92 -31.72
CA LEU A 318 -10.60 6.99 -32.67
C LEU A 318 -10.63 6.55 -34.15
N MET A 319 -10.45 5.25 -34.45
CA MET A 319 -10.54 4.70 -35.81
C MET A 319 -11.97 4.32 -36.22
N GLU A 320 -12.83 3.94 -35.27
CA GLU A 320 -14.23 3.52 -35.52
C GLU A 320 -15.21 4.69 -35.77
N GLY A 321 -14.72 5.94 -35.67
CA GLY A 321 -15.47 7.14 -36.04
C GLY A 321 -16.25 7.78 -34.89
N ALA A 322 -17.13 8.73 -35.22
CA ALA A 322 -17.64 9.71 -34.25
C ALA A 322 -18.46 9.11 -33.10
N ALA A 323 -19.10 7.95 -33.28
CA ALA A 323 -19.95 7.32 -32.26
C ALA A 323 -19.17 6.84 -31.01
N HIS A 324 -17.85 6.67 -31.12
CA HIS A 324 -17.00 6.06 -30.09
C HIS A 324 -16.14 7.07 -29.32
N LEU A 325 -16.18 8.35 -29.71
CA LEU A 325 -15.46 9.43 -29.04
C LEU A 325 -15.99 9.72 -27.64
N ASP A 326 -17.22 9.28 -27.32
CA ASP A 326 -17.72 9.42 -25.96
C ASP A 326 -16.98 8.51 -24.96
N SER A 327 -16.75 7.25 -25.31
CA SER A 327 -15.96 6.33 -24.47
C SER A 327 -14.48 6.73 -24.36
N LEU A 328 -13.97 7.51 -25.32
CA LEU A 328 -12.60 8.04 -25.27
C LEU A 328 -12.44 9.06 -24.12
N VAL A 329 -13.45 9.89 -23.87
CA VAL A 329 -13.40 10.90 -22.80
C VAL A 329 -13.26 10.23 -21.44
N ASP A 330 -14.00 9.15 -21.19
CA ASP A 330 -13.93 8.42 -19.93
C ASP A 330 -12.54 7.80 -19.72
N ASN A 331 -11.96 7.19 -20.76
CA ASN A 331 -10.58 6.68 -20.71
C ASN A 331 -9.56 7.79 -20.41
N VAL A 332 -9.70 8.97 -21.01
CA VAL A 332 -8.79 10.11 -20.74
C VAL A 332 -8.99 10.68 -19.33
N ILE A 333 -10.20 10.63 -18.78
CA ILE A 333 -10.46 11.01 -17.38
C ILE A 333 -9.74 10.06 -16.42
N ASP A 334 -9.80 8.76 -16.68
CA ASP A 334 -9.26 7.74 -15.78
C ASP A 334 -7.73 7.60 -15.87
N PHE A 335 -7.15 7.73 -17.07
CA PHE A 335 -5.74 7.46 -17.33
C PHE A 335 -4.92 8.69 -17.78
N GLY A 336 -5.57 9.83 -18.02
CA GLY A 336 -4.92 11.06 -18.46
C GLY A 336 -4.62 11.12 -19.97
N ILE A 337 -4.20 12.30 -20.45
CA ILE A 337 -3.96 12.57 -21.89
C ILE A 337 -2.77 11.81 -22.50
N SER A 338 -1.96 11.12 -21.70
CA SER A 338 -0.82 10.32 -22.18
C SER A 338 -1.26 9.10 -22.99
N ILE A 339 -2.52 8.64 -22.82
CA ILE A 339 -3.06 7.52 -23.59
C ILE A 339 -3.40 7.88 -25.05
N LEU A 340 -3.44 9.18 -25.37
CA LEU A 340 -3.80 9.65 -26.70
C LEU A 340 -2.65 9.39 -27.68
N PRO A 341 -2.92 8.78 -28.84
CA PRO A 341 -1.88 8.52 -29.82
C PRO A 341 -1.35 9.81 -30.44
N LEU A 342 -0.10 9.82 -30.89
CA LEU A 342 0.55 11.02 -31.45
C LEU A 342 -0.24 11.66 -32.60
N TRP A 343 -0.87 10.84 -33.45
CA TRP A 343 -1.67 11.31 -34.59
C TRP A 343 -2.97 12.00 -34.18
N PHE A 344 -3.44 11.83 -32.93
CA PHE A 344 -4.58 12.59 -32.40
C PHE A 344 -4.32 14.11 -32.39
N ARG A 345 -3.04 14.52 -32.36
CA ARG A 345 -2.62 15.93 -32.47
C ARG A 345 -2.85 16.53 -33.86
N THR A 346 -3.06 15.67 -34.86
CA THR A 346 -3.17 16.07 -36.28
C THR A 346 -4.41 15.42 -36.92
N PRO A 347 -5.63 15.75 -36.44
CA PRO A 347 -6.85 15.21 -37.05
C PRO A 347 -6.99 15.72 -38.49
N SER A 348 -7.71 14.97 -39.34
CA SER A 348 -7.78 15.24 -40.78
C SER A 348 -8.36 16.60 -41.17
N HIS A 349 -9.21 17.19 -40.32
CA HIS A 349 -9.78 18.53 -40.51
C HIS A 349 -8.93 19.67 -39.93
N LEU A 350 -7.77 19.35 -39.34
CA LEU A 350 -6.82 20.34 -38.84
C LEU A 350 -6.18 21.10 -40.02
N GLN A 351 -6.30 22.41 -40.04
CA GLN A 351 -5.68 23.25 -41.06
C GLN A 351 -4.22 23.52 -40.70
N ALA A 352 -3.32 23.33 -41.67
CA ALA A 352 -1.92 23.72 -41.54
C ALA A 352 -1.79 25.26 -41.36
N PRO A 353 -0.77 25.74 -40.63
CA PRO A 353 -0.49 27.17 -40.53
C PRO A 353 -0.34 27.82 -41.91
N ARG A 354 -1.13 28.87 -42.16
CA ARG A 354 -1.13 29.59 -43.44
C ARG A 354 0.00 30.61 -43.60
N TRP A 355 0.69 30.93 -42.51
CA TRP A 355 1.79 31.88 -42.49
C TRP A 355 3.10 31.17 -42.80
N GLN A 356 3.93 31.81 -43.62
CA GLN A 356 5.27 31.29 -43.88
C GLN A 356 6.11 31.36 -42.60
N PRO A 357 6.85 30.29 -42.25
CA PRO A 357 7.79 30.32 -41.14
C PRO A 357 8.85 31.42 -41.32
N ALA A 358 9.18 32.12 -40.23
CA ALA A 358 10.43 32.89 -40.15
C ALA A 358 11.64 31.95 -40.11
N GLU A 359 12.85 32.50 -40.31
CA GLU A 359 14.10 31.73 -40.25
C GLU A 359 14.27 31.00 -38.90
N GLN A 360 13.76 31.60 -37.83
CA GLN A 360 13.69 30.99 -36.50
C GLN A 360 12.25 31.00 -36.01
N VAL A 361 11.74 29.82 -35.67
CA VAL A 361 10.41 29.64 -35.08
C VAL A 361 10.58 29.08 -33.67
N SER A 362 10.18 29.86 -32.67
CA SER A 362 10.27 29.47 -31.27
C SER A 362 9.21 28.44 -30.88
N ARG A 363 9.63 27.41 -30.12
CA ARG A 363 8.74 26.47 -29.43
C ARG A 363 8.49 26.85 -27.97
N ASN A 364 9.13 27.92 -27.48
CA ASN A 364 8.96 28.42 -26.12
C ASN A 364 7.70 29.29 -26.01
N VAL A 365 6.55 28.73 -26.39
CA VAL A 365 5.23 29.35 -26.33
C VAL A 365 4.35 28.45 -25.48
N GLN A 366 3.80 28.99 -24.39
CA GLN A 366 2.97 28.25 -23.45
C GLN A 366 1.54 28.80 -23.46
N VAL A 367 0.57 27.90 -23.51
CA VAL A 367 -0.85 28.20 -23.33
C VAL A 367 -1.23 27.96 -21.87
N PHE A 368 -1.92 28.92 -21.28
CA PHE A 368 -2.55 28.83 -19.97
C PHE A 368 -4.05 28.88 -20.13
N ALA A 369 -4.78 28.14 -19.31
CA ALA A 369 -6.24 28.16 -19.31
C ALA A 369 -6.75 28.56 -17.93
N GLU A 370 -7.81 29.39 -17.91
CA GLU A 370 -8.55 29.73 -16.71
C GLU A 370 -10.04 29.41 -16.93
N TYR A 371 -10.60 28.57 -16.07
CA TYR A 371 -12.03 28.28 -16.10
C TYR A 371 -12.85 29.41 -15.49
N ARG A 372 -13.95 29.76 -16.16
CA ARG A 372 -14.94 30.73 -15.69
C ARG A 372 -16.36 30.27 -15.96
N ALA A 373 -17.29 30.72 -15.10
CA ALA A 373 -18.72 30.45 -15.27
C ALA A 373 -19.31 31.12 -16.52
N SER A 374 -18.77 32.27 -16.93
CA SER A 374 -19.10 32.94 -18.19
C SER A 374 -17.96 33.86 -18.62
N GLN A 375 -17.99 34.31 -19.89
CA GLN A 375 -16.98 35.19 -20.48
C GLN A 375 -16.77 36.48 -19.67
N TYR A 376 -17.84 37.01 -19.07
CA TYR A 376 -17.86 38.29 -18.34
C TYR A 376 -17.71 38.13 -16.82
N SER A 377 -17.66 36.89 -16.32
CA SER A 377 -17.50 36.67 -14.88
C SER A 377 -16.09 37.04 -14.40
N GLY A 378 -16.00 37.67 -13.22
CA GLY A 378 -14.73 38.19 -12.68
C GLY A 378 -13.88 37.18 -11.91
N LYS A 379 -14.47 36.07 -11.44
CA LYS A 379 -13.77 35.01 -10.70
C LYS A 379 -13.51 33.82 -11.62
N GLY A 380 -12.26 33.39 -11.73
CA GLY A 380 -11.83 32.18 -12.41
C GLY A 380 -10.78 31.43 -11.61
N HIS A 381 -10.45 30.22 -12.05
CA HIS A 381 -9.34 29.44 -11.48
C HIS A 381 -8.52 28.79 -12.61
N PRO A 382 -7.19 28.67 -12.45
CA PRO A 382 -6.32 28.08 -13.45
C PRO A 382 -6.64 26.60 -13.64
N ILE A 383 -6.49 26.12 -14.87
CA ILE A 383 -6.75 24.74 -15.28
C ILE A 383 -5.50 24.15 -15.92
N ASN A 384 -5.21 22.89 -15.60
CA ASN A 384 -4.12 22.15 -16.24
C ASN A 384 -4.60 21.50 -17.54
N SER A 385 -3.69 21.36 -18.51
CA SER A 385 -3.96 20.63 -19.75
C SER A 385 -4.34 19.18 -19.44
N GLY A 386 -5.47 18.72 -19.96
CA GLY A 386 -6.01 17.37 -19.72
C GLY A 386 -6.92 17.26 -18.49
N GLU A 387 -7.11 18.33 -17.72
CA GLU A 387 -8.04 18.33 -16.59
C GLU A 387 -9.50 18.23 -17.08
N ALA A 388 -10.31 17.44 -16.37
CA ALA A 388 -11.67 17.13 -16.76
C ALA A 388 -12.67 18.17 -16.26
N LEU A 389 -13.37 18.81 -17.18
CA LEU A 389 -14.22 19.97 -16.94
C LEU A 389 -15.71 19.64 -17.16
N PRO A 390 -16.63 20.25 -16.40
CA PRO A 390 -18.06 20.06 -16.61
C PRO A 390 -18.51 20.75 -17.92
N PRO A 391 -19.61 20.29 -18.56
CA PRO A 391 -20.14 20.88 -19.79
C PRO A 391 -20.93 22.18 -19.52
N ARG A 392 -20.31 23.11 -18.80
CA ARG A 392 -20.86 24.42 -18.44
C ARG A 392 -19.74 25.43 -18.28
N GLY A 393 -20.02 26.70 -18.55
CA GLY A 393 -19.00 27.76 -18.51
C GLY A 393 -18.05 27.72 -19.70
N GLY A 394 -16.82 28.18 -19.51
CA GLY A 394 -15.82 28.29 -20.56
C GLY A 394 -14.40 28.47 -20.04
N LEU A 395 -13.44 28.39 -20.96
CA LEU A 395 -12.02 28.63 -20.71
C LEU A 395 -11.59 29.94 -21.35
N TRP A 396 -10.84 30.73 -20.58
CA TRP A 396 -9.98 31.76 -21.13
C TRP A 396 -8.59 31.18 -21.37
N PHE A 397 -8.20 31.11 -22.63
CA PHE A 397 -6.84 30.78 -23.03
C PHE A 397 -5.99 32.04 -23.12
N ASP A 398 -4.84 32.03 -22.46
CA ASP A 398 -3.80 33.05 -22.50
C ASP A 398 -2.51 32.43 -23.04
N VAL A 399 -1.63 33.26 -23.60
CA VAL A 399 -0.36 32.83 -24.17
C VAL A 399 0.79 33.62 -23.57
N ARG A 400 1.85 32.91 -23.20
CA ARG A 400 3.13 33.49 -22.79
C ARG A 400 4.27 32.92 -23.61
N VAL A 401 5.35 33.70 -23.70
CA VAL A 401 6.61 33.31 -24.33
C VAL A 401 7.74 33.34 -23.31
N ASN A 402 8.81 32.59 -23.55
CA ASN A 402 10.10 32.72 -22.86
C ASN A 402 10.02 33.02 -21.34
N LYS A 403 9.65 32.03 -20.52
CA LYS A 403 9.50 32.18 -19.06
C LYS A 403 8.44 33.22 -18.67
N PHE A 404 7.21 33.02 -19.15
CA PHE A 404 6.01 33.76 -18.73
C PHE A 404 5.93 35.24 -19.17
N GLN A 405 6.69 35.64 -20.18
CA GLN A 405 6.60 36.99 -20.76
C GLN A 405 5.37 37.13 -21.68
N THR A 406 4.85 38.36 -21.80
CA THR A 406 3.80 38.69 -22.75
C THR A 406 4.31 38.61 -24.19
N VAL A 407 3.41 38.38 -25.14
CA VAL A 407 3.77 38.39 -26.57
C VAL A 407 4.30 39.79 -26.95
N PRO A 408 5.41 39.89 -27.68
CA PRO A 408 5.96 41.17 -28.14
C PRO A 408 4.94 42.00 -28.94
N ALA A 409 4.95 43.33 -28.77
CA ALA A 409 3.97 44.23 -29.38
C ALA A 409 4.03 44.28 -30.93
N ASP A 410 5.19 43.97 -31.51
CA ASP A 410 5.40 43.82 -32.95
C ASP A 410 4.87 42.48 -33.50
N CYS A 411 4.30 41.64 -32.64
CA CYS A 411 3.66 40.38 -33.00
C CYS A 411 2.14 40.44 -32.75
N TYR A 412 1.42 39.45 -33.28
CA TYR A 412 0.02 39.21 -32.99
C TYR A 412 -0.29 37.71 -32.88
N VAL A 413 -1.33 37.38 -32.12
CA VAL A 413 -1.69 35.99 -31.83
C VAL A 413 -2.86 35.52 -32.69
N ARG A 414 -2.78 34.26 -33.13
CA ARG A 414 -3.88 33.50 -33.73
C ARG A 414 -4.05 32.18 -32.97
N TRP A 415 -5.28 31.83 -32.68
CA TRP A 415 -5.61 30.60 -31.97
C TRP A 415 -6.10 29.55 -32.94
N ARG A 416 -5.59 28.33 -32.87
CA ARG A 416 -6.21 27.19 -33.54
C ARG A 416 -6.98 26.41 -32.51
N ILE A 417 -8.31 26.39 -32.66
CA ILE A 417 -9.21 25.64 -31.79
C ILE A 417 -9.68 24.43 -32.55
N THR A 418 -9.28 23.26 -32.07
CA THR A 418 -9.54 22.00 -32.74
C THR A 418 -10.55 21.20 -31.93
N ASN A 419 -11.76 21.11 -32.46
CA ASN A 419 -12.80 20.30 -31.85
C ASN A 419 -12.76 18.89 -32.43
N THR A 420 -12.69 17.89 -31.54
CA THR A 420 -12.57 16.47 -31.92
C THR A 420 -13.76 15.64 -31.44
N GLY A 421 -14.55 16.12 -30.46
CA GLY A 421 -15.67 15.38 -29.86
C GLY A 421 -16.82 15.06 -30.83
N ALA A 422 -17.50 13.94 -30.58
CA ALA A 422 -18.57 13.39 -31.43
C ALA A 422 -19.64 14.44 -31.77
N VAL A 423 -20.16 15.09 -30.74
CA VAL A 423 -21.24 16.07 -30.83
C VAL A 423 -20.78 17.28 -31.65
N ALA A 424 -19.54 17.74 -31.45
CA ALA A 424 -18.98 18.83 -32.24
C ALA A 424 -18.87 18.44 -33.72
N MET A 425 -18.42 17.23 -34.04
CA MET A 425 -18.33 16.75 -35.43
C MET A 425 -19.71 16.63 -36.08
N ALA A 426 -20.69 16.05 -35.38
CA ALA A 426 -22.06 15.89 -35.85
C ALA A 426 -22.74 17.24 -36.16
N LEU A 427 -22.48 18.26 -35.35
CA LEU A 427 -22.99 19.62 -35.54
C LEU A 427 -22.17 20.45 -36.55
N LYS A 428 -21.22 19.84 -37.27
CA LYS A 428 -20.27 20.52 -38.17
C LYS A 428 -19.49 21.65 -37.46
N LYS A 429 -19.27 21.50 -36.16
CA LYS A 429 -18.44 22.34 -35.29
C LYS A 429 -17.09 21.68 -34.99
N GLY A 430 -16.67 20.72 -35.81
CA GLY A 430 -15.30 20.19 -35.89
C GLY A 430 -14.31 21.24 -36.38
N ARG A 431 -14.11 22.30 -35.59
CA ARG A 431 -13.15 23.36 -35.89
C ARG A 431 -11.74 22.77 -35.94
N GLY A 432 -10.87 23.42 -36.71
CA GLY A 432 -9.44 23.11 -36.84
C GLY A 432 -8.69 24.22 -37.58
N GLY A 433 -9.32 25.38 -37.75
CA GLY A 433 -8.77 26.56 -38.42
C GLY A 433 -8.36 27.64 -37.42
N PHE A 434 -7.99 28.81 -37.94
CA PHE A 434 -7.42 29.89 -37.13
C PHE A 434 -8.45 30.96 -36.77
N GLU A 435 -8.60 31.20 -35.48
CA GLU A 435 -9.47 32.17 -34.85
C GLU A 435 -8.71 33.41 -34.39
N LYS A 436 -9.41 34.55 -34.35
CA LYS A 436 -8.88 35.77 -33.73
C LYS A 436 -9.04 35.69 -32.20
N PRO A 437 -8.16 36.36 -31.44
CA PRO A 437 -8.40 36.58 -30.01
C PRO A 437 -9.76 37.22 -29.73
N THR A 438 -10.32 36.94 -28.55
CA THR A 438 -11.57 37.54 -28.05
C THR A 438 -11.28 38.86 -27.32
N ASP A 439 -10.19 38.92 -26.55
CA ASP A 439 -9.79 40.10 -25.78
C ASP A 439 -8.26 40.14 -25.63
N GLY A 440 -7.63 41.23 -26.09
CA GLY A 440 -6.18 41.31 -26.23
C GLY A 440 -5.64 40.16 -27.09
N ASP A 441 -4.73 39.37 -26.53
CA ASP A 441 -4.21 38.13 -27.14
C ASP A 441 -4.93 36.86 -26.68
N ARG A 442 -5.92 36.99 -25.79
CA ARG A 442 -6.63 35.86 -25.16
C ARG A 442 -7.82 35.39 -25.98
N ARG A 443 -8.19 34.12 -25.83
CA ARG A 443 -9.36 33.52 -26.49
C ARG A 443 -10.31 32.90 -25.48
N TRP A 444 -11.59 33.23 -25.59
CA TRP A 444 -12.66 32.57 -24.83
C TRP A 444 -13.23 31.38 -25.60
N GLU A 445 -13.41 30.23 -24.96
CA GLU A 445 -14.09 29.07 -25.54
C GLU A 445 -15.11 28.49 -24.55
N ALA A 446 -16.35 28.30 -24.99
CA ALA A 446 -17.39 27.69 -24.18
C ALA A 446 -17.24 26.16 -24.16
N LEU A 447 -17.54 25.53 -23.02
CA LEU A 447 -17.45 24.08 -22.83
C LEU A 447 -18.75 23.38 -23.26
N GLU A 448 -19.11 23.51 -24.53
CA GLU A 448 -20.42 23.08 -25.04
C GLU A 448 -20.48 21.62 -25.48
N TYR A 449 -19.35 21.08 -25.96
CA TYR A 449 -19.32 19.78 -26.60
C TYR A 449 -18.47 18.84 -25.76
N ARG A 450 -19.06 17.73 -25.32
CA ARG A 450 -18.31 16.63 -24.70
C ARG A 450 -17.23 16.13 -25.67
N GLY A 451 -16.01 15.92 -25.16
CA GLY A 451 -14.87 15.54 -25.99
C GLY A 451 -13.51 16.01 -25.46
N VAL A 452 -12.45 15.63 -26.18
CA VAL A 452 -11.06 16.00 -25.87
C VAL A 452 -10.54 17.00 -26.91
N HIS A 453 -10.76 18.28 -26.67
CA HIS A 453 -10.50 19.37 -27.62
C HIS A 453 -9.08 19.93 -27.47
N MET A 454 -8.56 20.60 -28.49
CA MET A 454 -7.23 21.22 -28.45
C MET A 454 -7.29 22.72 -28.69
N ALA A 455 -6.45 23.47 -27.96
CA ALA A 455 -6.17 24.88 -28.22
C ALA A 455 -4.67 25.09 -28.41
N GLU A 456 -4.30 25.75 -29.49
CA GLU A 456 -2.91 26.08 -29.83
C GLU A 456 -2.79 27.57 -30.13
N ALA A 457 -1.71 28.20 -29.65
CA ALA A 457 -1.39 29.59 -29.94
C ALA A 457 -0.30 29.68 -31.00
N PHE A 458 -0.50 30.55 -31.99
CA PHE A 458 0.45 30.88 -33.04
C PHE A 458 0.78 32.37 -32.96
N ILE A 459 2.07 32.70 -33.01
CA ILE A 459 2.60 34.07 -32.89
C ILE A 459 3.17 34.48 -34.24
N ILE A 460 2.62 35.57 -34.80
CA ILE A 460 2.93 36.06 -36.13
C ILE A 460 3.51 37.46 -36.02
N ARG A 461 4.64 37.71 -36.70
CA ARG A 461 5.28 39.01 -36.75
C ARG A 461 4.53 39.95 -37.69
N ARG A 462 4.25 41.18 -37.25
CA ARG A 462 3.42 42.15 -37.99
C ARG A 462 4.10 42.71 -39.23
N SER A 463 5.43 42.82 -39.25
CA SER A 463 6.14 43.49 -40.34
C SER A 463 6.11 42.73 -41.67
N ASP A 464 6.02 41.41 -41.63
CA ASP A 464 6.11 40.55 -42.82
C ASP A 464 5.16 39.35 -42.80
N ASP A 465 4.23 39.30 -41.85
CA ASP A 465 3.24 38.25 -41.67
C ASP A 465 3.83 36.83 -41.57
N ARG A 466 5.02 36.72 -40.97
CA ARG A 466 5.70 35.42 -40.77
C ARG A 466 5.44 34.81 -39.41
N LEU A 467 5.30 33.48 -39.38
CA LEU A 467 5.16 32.70 -38.15
C LEU A 467 6.50 32.66 -37.40
N VAL A 468 6.54 33.18 -36.17
CA VAL A 468 7.75 33.27 -35.34
C VAL A 468 7.71 32.37 -34.10
N GLY A 469 6.55 31.81 -33.75
CA GLY A 469 6.44 30.82 -32.69
C GLY A 469 5.06 30.19 -32.59
N PHE A 470 4.99 29.01 -31.98
CA PHE A 470 3.72 28.35 -31.69
C PHE A 470 3.84 27.39 -30.51
N SER A 471 2.71 27.14 -29.83
CA SER A 471 2.64 26.28 -28.65
C SER A 471 2.46 24.81 -29.01
N GLU A 472 2.77 23.94 -28.04
CA GLU A 472 2.16 22.61 -28.01
C GLU A 472 0.63 22.72 -27.77
N PRO A 473 -0.17 21.70 -28.15
CA PRO A 473 -1.60 21.68 -27.87
C PRO A 473 -1.89 21.67 -26.37
N PHE A 474 -2.78 22.58 -25.94
CA PHE A 474 -3.47 22.48 -24.66
C PHE A 474 -4.72 21.63 -24.84
N TYR A 475 -4.90 20.58 -24.03
CA TYR A 475 -6.06 19.69 -24.10
C TYR A 475 -7.14 20.13 -23.12
N ALA A 476 -8.35 20.34 -23.63
CA ALA A 476 -9.55 20.57 -22.82
C ALA A 476 -10.43 19.32 -22.86
N VAL A 477 -10.56 18.63 -21.73
CA VAL A 477 -11.38 17.42 -21.59
C VAL A 477 -12.73 17.81 -21.02
N ILE A 478 -13.79 17.72 -21.81
CA ILE A 478 -15.16 18.10 -21.41
C ILE A 478 -15.96 16.82 -21.15
N LYS A 479 -16.53 16.72 -19.93
CA LYS A 479 -17.30 15.58 -19.42
C LYS A 479 -18.68 15.42 -20.03
#